data_AF-A0A357YHY2-F1
#
_entry.id   AF-A0A357YHY2-F1
#
_cell.length_a   1.000
_cell.length_b   1.000
_cell.length_c   1.000
_cell.angle_alpha   90.00
_cell.angle_beta   90.00
_cell.angle_gamma   90.00
#
_symmetry.space_group_name_H-M   'P 1'
#
loop_
_entity.id
_entity.type
_entity.pdbx_description
1 polymer ?
#
loop_
_entity_poly.entity_id
_entity_poly.type
_entity_poly.pdbx_seq_one_letter_code
_entity_poly.pdbx_strand_id
1 'polypeptide(L)'
;MLRDRLQHEGIAVLLRNEELFAAMGEIPFIELRPELWVVDDEVLPRAQCLIEAWQRETTGIAWSCPSCGEELEGQFDACWKCGRTR
;
A
#
# COMPACT_ATOMS: atom_id res chain seq x y z
N MET A 1 -3.85 1.23 8.59
CA MET A 1 -3.90 0.27 7.45
C MET A 1 -2.61 -0.54 7.27
N LEU A 2 -1.40 0.03 7.18
CA LEU A 2 -0.16 -0.80 7.18
C LEU A 2 0.38 -1.05 8.60
N ARG A 3 0.38 -0.01 9.43
CA ARG A 3 0.70 -0.08 10.88
C ARG A 3 -0.06 -1.22 11.56
N ASP A 4 -1.38 -1.21 11.42
CA ASP A 4 -2.25 -2.19 12.10
C ASP A 4 -1.98 -3.63 11.62
N ARG A 5 -1.71 -3.83 10.32
CA ARG A 5 -1.34 -5.16 9.78
C ARG A 5 -0.02 -5.66 10.36
N LEU A 6 1.01 -4.80 10.41
CA LEU A 6 2.30 -5.17 11.02
C LEU A 6 2.16 -5.44 12.53
N GLN A 7 1.37 -4.64 13.24
CA GLN A 7 1.10 -4.86 14.67
C GLN A 7 0.34 -6.17 14.91
N HIS A 8 -0.61 -6.53 14.05
CA HIS A 8 -1.32 -7.81 14.12
C HIS A 8 -0.37 -9.01 13.95
N GLU A 9 0.65 -8.87 13.11
CA GLU A 9 1.73 -9.86 12.93
C GLU A 9 2.78 -9.86 14.06
N GLY A 10 2.56 -9.06 15.11
CA GLY A 10 3.44 -8.94 16.27
C GLY A 10 4.66 -8.06 16.05
N ILE A 11 4.66 -7.22 15.01
CA ILE A 11 5.78 -6.33 14.68
C ILE A 11 5.52 -4.95 15.28
N ALA A 12 6.37 -4.56 16.23
CA ALA A 12 6.32 -3.24 16.84
C ALA A 12 6.77 -2.16 15.84
N VAL A 13 5.95 -1.13 15.66
CA VAL A 13 6.19 -0.04 14.70
C VAL A 13 5.91 1.32 15.31
N LEU A 14 6.62 2.33 14.83
CA LEU A 14 6.44 3.74 15.17
C LEU A 14 6.09 4.53 13.90
N LEU A 15 5.21 5.51 14.06
CA LEU A 15 4.87 6.44 12.98
C LEU A 15 5.50 7.79 13.29
N ARG A 16 6.26 8.33 12.34
CA ARG A 16 6.90 9.65 12.45
C ARG A 16 6.30 10.60 11.43
N ASN A 17 6.34 11.89 11.75
CA ASN A 17 5.89 13.00 10.91
C ASN A 17 4.40 12.98 10.52
N GLU A 18 3.55 12.25 11.26
CA GLU A 18 2.10 12.21 11.02
C GLU A 18 1.45 13.59 11.21
N GLU A 19 1.85 14.33 12.26
CA GLU A 19 1.25 15.64 12.60
C GLU A 19 1.87 16.83 11.85
N LEU A 20 3.11 16.69 11.37
CA LEU A 20 3.80 17.68 10.54
C LEU A 20 3.12 17.86 9.18
N PHE A 21 2.51 16.79 8.65
CA PHE A 21 1.69 16.84 7.45
C PHE A 21 0.42 17.70 7.60
N ALA A 22 -0.13 17.82 8.81
CA ALA A 22 -1.37 18.57 9.06
C ALA A 22 -1.16 20.09 9.16
N ALA A 23 0.09 20.54 9.39
CA ALA A 23 0.48 21.95 9.45
C ALA A 23 1.16 22.39 8.13
N MET A 24 0.41 22.37 7.02
CA MET A 24 0.93 22.83 5.73
C MET A 24 1.10 24.36 5.70
N GLY A 25 2.31 24.83 5.37
CA GLY A 25 2.57 26.26 5.14
C GLY A 25 4.00 26.60 4.69
N GLU A 26 5.03 26.21 5.46
CA GLU A 26 6.40 26.71 5.27
C GLU A 26 7.50 25.64 5.15
N ILE A 27 7.17 24.35 5.28
CA ILE A 27 8.16 23.25 5.24
C ILE A 27 8.06 22.48 3.91
N PRO A 28 9.19 22.17 3.24
CA PRO A 28 9.20 21.35 2.03
C PRO A 28 8.51 20.00 2.24
N PHE A 29 7.59 19.64 1.33
CA PHE A 29 6.80 18.40 1.40
C PHE A 29 7.62 17.11 1.61
N ILE A 30 8.89 17.10 1.18
CA ILE A 30 9.76 15.95 1.36
C ILE A 30 10.07 15.67 2.85
N GLU A 31 10.08 16.71 3.69
CA GLU A 31 10.33 16.63 5.13
C GLU A 31 9.06 16.32 5.94
N LEU A 32 7.89 16.33 5.29
CA LEU A 32 6.58 16.12 5.92
C LEU A 32 5.98 14.74 5.64
N ARG A 33 6.72 13.84 4.98
CA ARG A 33 6.18 12.52 4.65
C ARG A 33 6.02 11.68 5.91
N PRO A 34 4.86 11.03 6.12
CA PRO A 34 4.71 10.05 7.18
C PRO A 34 5.68 8.88 6.95
N GLU A 35 6.41 8.51 8.00
CA GLU A 35 7.34 7.40 7.95
C GLU A 35 6.91 6.32 8.93
N LEU A 36 6.90 5.07 8.48
CA LEU A 36 6.63 3.91 9.32
C LEU A 36 7.95 3.18 9.62
N TRP A 37 8.32 3.17 10.89
CA TRP A 37 9.59 2.62 11.37
C TRP A 37 9.33 1.31 12.09
N VAL A 38 10.12 0.28 11.80
CA VAL A 38 10.17 -0.94 12.61
C VAL A 38 11.07 -0.66 13.81
N VAL A 39 10.64 -1.02 15.02
CA VAL A 39 11.39 -0.71 16.25
C VAL A 39 12.64 -1.57 16.40
N ASP A 40 12.59 -2.80 15.90
CA ASP A 40 13.65 -3.78 16.00
C ASP A 40 14.21 -4.12 14.60
N ASP A 41 15.50 -3.81 14.40
CA ASP A 41 16.21 -4.06 13.14
C ASP A 41 16.30 -5.55 12.81
N GLU A 42 16.27 -6.45 13.79
CA GLU A 42 16.28 -7.90 13.55
C GLU A 42 14.99 -8.38 12.88
N VAL A 43 13.88 -7.66 13.11
CA VAL A 43 12.54 -7.99 12.58
C VAL A 43 12.27 -7.29 11.24
N LEU A 44 13.09 -6.31 10.87
CA LEU A 44 12.94 -5.54 9.63
C LEU A 44 12.82 -6.43 8.37
N PRO A 45 13.64 -7.49 8.16
CA PRO A 45 13.51 -8.36 6.99
C PRO A 45 12.14 -9.07 6.94
N ARG A 46 11.62 -9.51 8.09
CA ARG A 46 10.28 -10.13 8.17
C ARG A 46 9.19 -9.13 7.81
N ALA A 47 9.29 -7.90 8.33
CA ALA A 47 8.34 -6.83 8.00
C ALA A 47 8.32 -6.53 6.50
N GLN A 48 9.49 -6.46 5.85
CA GLN A 48 9.62 -6.27 4.40
C GLN A 48 8.95 -7.39 3.61
N CYS A 49 9.21 -8.66 3.96
CA CYS A 49 8.58 -9.80 3.29
C CYS A 49 7.05 -9.78 3.38
N LEU A 50 6.49 -9.42 4.55
CA LEU A 50 5.05 -9.29 4.75
C LEU A 50 4.46 -8.18 3.87
N ILE A 51 5.11 -7.02 3.83
CA ILE A 51 4.69 -5.89 2.99
C ILE A 51 4.68 -6.29 1.50
N GLU A 52 5.73 -6.95 1.02
CA GLU A 52 5.82 -7.43 -0.36
C GLU A 52 4.75 -8.48 -0.69
N ALA A 53 4.42 -9.36 0.26
CA ALA A 53 3.37 -10.36 0.07
C ALA A 53 2.00 -9.69 -0.08
N TRP A 54 1.69 -8.72 0.79
CA TRP A 54 0.44 -7.97 0.74
C TRP A 54 0.29 -7.11 -0.52
N GLN A 55 1.39 -6.54 -1.01
CA GLN A 55 1.38 -5.84 -2.29
C GLN A 55 1.04 -6.78 -3.45
N ARG A 56 1.60 -8.00 -3.44
CA ARG A 56 1.29 -9.04 -4.45
C ARG A 56 -0.15 -9.56 -4.38
N GLU A 57 -0.73 -9.67 -3.18
CA GLU A 57 -2.16 -10.02 -3.02
C GLU A 57 -3.08 -8.99 -3.70
N THR A 58 -2.67 -7.72 -3.70
CA THR A 58 -3.46 -6.64 -4.28
C THR A 58 -3.40 -6.66 -5.81
N THR A 59 -2.29 -7.15 -6.38
CA THR A 59 -2.13 -7.33 -7.83
C THR A 59 -2.71 -8.66 -8.28
N GLY A 60 -4.04 -8.74 -8.42
CA GLY A 60 -4.68 -9.92 -9.01
C GLY A 60 -4.18 -10.23 -10.43
N ILE A 61 -4.55 -11.39 -10.98
CA ILE A 61 -4.18 -11.78 -12.35
C ILE A 61 -4.84 -10.84 -13.37
N ALA A 62 -4.03 -10.29 -14.27
CA ALA A 62 -4.52 -9.45 -15.36
C ALA A 62 -5.54 -10.20 -16.24
N TRP A 63 -6.57 -9.50 -16.71
CA TRP A 63 -7.66 -10.06 -17.49
C TRP A 63 -8.04 -9.14 -18.66
N SER A 64 -8.50 -9.72 -19.76
CA SER A 64 -9.00 -8.96 -20.91
C SER A 64 -10.52 -8.83 -20.82
N CYS A 65 -11.04 -7.62 -20.97
CA CYS A 65 -12.48 -7.38 -20.92
C CYS A 65 -13.19 -8.09 -22.07
N PRO A 66 -14.18 -8.98 -21.81
CA PRO A 66 -14.88 -9.70 -22.86
C PRO A 66 -15.81 -8.79 -23.69
N SER A 67 -16.08 -7.55 -23.24
CA SER A 67 -16.94 -6.60 -23.96
C SER A 67 -16.19 -5.75 -24.98
N CYS A 68 -15.00 -5.27 -24.62
CA CYS A 68 -14.29 -4.24 -25.40
C CYS A 68 -12.82 -4.57 -25.65
N GLY A 69 -12.33 -5.72 -25.19
CA GLY A 69 -10.97 -6.21 -25.41
C GLY A 69 -9.87 -5.49 -24.63
N GLU A 70 -10.21 -4.61 -23.70
CA GLU A 70 -9.23 -3.86 -22.91
C GLU A 70 -8.48 -4.78 -21.94
N GLU A 71 -7.17 -4.60 -21.79
CA GLU A 71 -6.38 -5.31 -20.79
C GLU A 71 -6.46 -4.60 -19.44
N LEU A 72 -6.84 -5.34 -18.41
CA LEU A 72 -7.01 -4.84 -17.05
C LEU A 72 -6.08 -5.56 -16.10
N GLU A 73 -5.48 -4.83 -15.18
CA GLU A 73 -4.79 -5.39 -14.02
C GLU A 73 -5.80 -6.11 -13.12
N GLY A 74 -5.41 -7.22 -12.48
CA GLY A 74 -6.37 -8.05 -11.76
C GLY A 74 -6.88 -7.49 -10.43
N GLN A 75 -6.40 -6.30 -10.04
CA GLN A 75 -6.96 -5.51 -8.94
C GLN A 75 -8.34 -4.90 -9.28
N PHE A 76 -8.70 -4.83 -10.57
CA PHE A 76 -9.98 -4.29 -11.01
C PHE A 76 -11.03 -5.39 -11.20
N ASP A 77 -12.18 -5.24 -10.52
CA ASP A 77 -13.35 -6.10 -10.72
C ASP A 77 -14.23 -5.66 -11.90
N ALA A 78 -14.05 -4.44 -12.41
CA ALA A 78 -14.80 -3.88 -13.52
C ALA A 78 -13.90 -3.17 -14.55
N CYS A 79 -14.31 -3.27 -15.81
CA CYS A 79 -13.61 -2.65 -16.93
C CYS A 79 -13.68 -1.12 -16.85
N TRP A 80 -12.54 -0.44 -16.74
CA TRP A 80 -12.49 1.03 -16.70
C TRP A 80 -13.01 1.71 -17.96
N LYS A 81 -12.98 1.01 -19.11
CA LYS A 81 -13.42 1.53 -20.41
C LYS A 81 -14.91 1.35 -20.67
N CYS A 82 -15.52 0.24 -20.25
CA CYS A 82 -16.92 -0.07 -20.56
C CYS A 82 -17.80 -0.42 -19.34
N GLY A 83 -17.24 -0.48 -18.14
CA GLY A 83 -17.95 -0.75 -16.89
C GLY A 83 -18.34 -2.22 -16.67
N ARG A 84 -18.07 -3.12 -17.62
CA ARG A 84 -18.39 -4.56 -17.47
C ARG A 84 -17.53 -5.20 -16.38
N THR A 85 -18.15 -5.94 -15.47
CA THR A 85 -17.45 -6.77 -14.47
C THR A 85 -16.82 -8.00 -15.11
N ARG A 86 -15.67 -8.45 -14.58
CA ARG A 86 -14.94 -9.63 -15.08
C ARG A 86 -15.73 -10.93 -15.00
#